data_AF-A0A3B9MSG8-F1
#
_entry.id   AF-A0A3B9MSG8-F1
#
_cell.length_a   1.000
_cell.length_b   1.000
_cell.length_c   1.000
_cell.angle_alpha   90.00
_cell.angle_beta   90.00
_cell.angle_gamma   90.00
#
_symmetry.space_group_name_H-M   'P 1'
#
loop_
_entity.id
_entity.type
_entity.pdbx_description
1 polymer ?
#
loop_
_entity_poly.entity_id
_entity_poly.type
_entity_poly.pdbx_seq_one_letter_code
_entity_poly.pdbx_strand_id
1 'polypeptide(L)'
;MKSKRISMILAVLISASMLLAGCAGATSEPTKLPGMDGEVSDLMEDGDKEDKEAAPDDKTDEKEDEKEAVQEGAVDEKEPFIPYISRNALDERDDNGMLFISNYDLISAGNMAEKYPELEKVLKKRNDDLDRSLREEMEESLEYAAEFNETWGSDEGFWDNSYCYVRRADEDVFSYAVVADSFQGGAHGYTGTGGYNYDPKTGKEYKLSDIIKDEEELKKVLIKKLDENYSADIEWFEDLETTFSKYGDNSDYQFNWFIEPYGVTFVFNPYELAAYAYGAQQVTISFDEDADLFTGKVGKAENGYAMRFPMYDVLSVDVDGDGKQDRIQVAPEYDYDSYDSYTHTYNYEGLNVVLNGKSLTDKEGAAGYSWDYILYLVCDKNGKYYIYVDTTGDNDWETLIVYSLSDGGVKKVDELSGNGILVSVEDDEMAGWGAALFDPSYFEMGQRCDTISSVYGTRFYHISDDGEPVPETDYITITSDLTLKSSIELEAEYLGETEDITMNAAELKPTGTKETLPAGTEFKLWRSDCETYTDCLVDGDDGKYKVYRLYHEVNSDGYRIVNGYLLEDCFEETFFAG
;
A
#
# COMPACT_ATOMS: atom_id res chain seq x y z
N MET A 1 36.27 -12.84 -9.90
CA MET A 1 35.58 -11.55 -10.06
C MET A 1 34.09 -11.69 -10.36
N LYS A 2 33.58 -12.81 -10.91
CA LYS A 2 32.14 -12.98 -11.23
C LYS A 2 31.21 -13.30 -10.06
N SER A 3 31.65 -14.01 -9.00
CA SER A 3 30.77 -14.36 -7.85
C SER A 3 30.68 -13.32 -6.74
N LYS A 4 31.66 -12.41 -6.64
CA LYS A 4 31.65 -11.32 -5.63
C LYS A 4 30.70 -10.17 -5.96
N ARG A 5 30.32 -10.00 -7.23
CA ARG A 5 29.45 -8.90 -7.68
C ARG A 5 27.97 -9.18 -7.39
N ILE A 6 27.50 -10.41 -7.63
CA ILE A 6 26.11 -10.81 -7.37
C ILE A 6 25.72 -10.68 -5.89
N SER A 7 26.64 -10.97 -4.96
CA SER A 7 26.40 -10.81 -3.51
C SER A 7 26.48 -9.37 -3.00
N MET A 8 27.11 -8.44 -3.75
CA MET A 8 27.18 -7.02 -3.38
C MET A 8 25.93 -6.25 -3.80
N ILE A 9 25.25 -6.68 -4.86
CA ILE A 9 24.10 -5.99 -5.49
C ILE A 9 22.86 -6.06 -4.59
N LEU A 10 22.56 -7.24 -4.05
CA LEU A 10 21.44 -7.46 -3.12
C LEU A 10 21.70 -6.87 -1.73
N ALA A 11 22.98 -6.87 -1.31
CA ALA A 11 23.39 -6.08 -0.16
C ALA A 11 22.99 -4.63 -0.41
N VAL A 12 23.46 -3.94 -1.45
CA VAL A 12 23.13 -2.51 -1.66
C VAL A 12 21.62 -2.19 -1.67
N LEU A 13 20.73 -3.01 -2.23
CA LEU A 13 19.28 -2.76 -2.22
C LEU A 13 18.59 -3.05 -0.86
N ILE A 14 19.04 -4.07 -0.11
CA ILE A 14 18.58 -4.37 1.26
C ILE A 14 19.38 -3.57 2.32
N SER A 15 20.48 -2.92 1.92
CA SER A 15 21.49 -2.30 2.79
C SER A 15 21.53 -0.77 2.63
N ALA A 16 21.01 -0.21 1.54
CA ALA A 16 20.75 1.23 1.40
C ALA A 16 19.83 1.76 2.53
N SER A 17 19.05 0.88 3.13
CA SER A 17 18.24 1.08 4.34
C SER A 17 19.01 0.94 5.67
N MET A 18 20.19 0.32 5.70
CA MET A 18 20.97 0.08 6.93
C MET A 18 22.00 1.18 7.28
N LEU A 19 22.09 2.28 6.51
CA LEU A 19 23.03 3.37 6.82
C LEU A 19 22.46 4.37 7.85
N LEU A 20 22.10 3.90 9.04
CA LEU A 20 21.82 4.74 10.21
C LEU A 20 22.29 4.09 11.53
N ALA A 21 23.61 3.97 11.70
CA ALA A 21 24.21 3.98 13.05
C ALA A 21 25.68 4.44 13.02
N GLY A 22 25.93 5.65 13.55
CA GLY A 22 27.14 5.97 14.32
C GLY A 22 28.49 6.06 13.61
N CYS A 23 29.03 7.28 13.56
CA CYS A 23 30.47 7.50 13.42
C CYS A 23 31.25 6.79 14.56
N ALA A 24 31.99 5.73 14.24
CA ALA A 24 33.24 5.34 14.89
C ALA A 24 33.95 4.31 14.00
N GLY A 25 35.22 4.54 13.67
CA GLY A 25 35.94 3.77 12.66
C GLY A 25 36.16 2.29 13.02
N ALA A 26 35.79 1.42 12.09
CA ALA A 26 36.51 0.20 11.77
C ALA A 26 36.01 -0.28 10.40
N THR A 27 36.89 -0.32 9.40
CA THR A 27 36.60 -0.90 8.09
C THR A 27 36.45 -2.41 8.22
N SER A 28 35.24 -2.94 8.12
CA SER A 28 35.01 -4.38 7.94
C SER A 28 34.86 -4.70 6.45
N GLU A 29 35.78 -5.51 5.92
CA GLU A 29 35.62 -6.13 4.60
C GLU A 29 34.42 -7.11 4.61
N PRO A 30 33.72 -7.27 3.47
CA PRO A 30 32.59 -8.19 3.38
C PRO A 30 33.02 -9.67 3.49
N THR A 31 32.25 -10.40 4.28
CA THR A 31 32.35 -11.80 4.69
C THR A 31 32.56 -12.75 3.49
N LYS A 32 33.56 -13.64 3.59
CA LYS A 32 33.77 -14.76 2.64
C LYS A 32 32.93 -15.97 3.06
N LEU A 33 32.06 -16.45 2.18
CA LEU A 33 31.51 -17.82 2.25
C LEU A 33 32.64 -18.86 2.09
N PRO A 34 32.59 -20.03 2.76
CA PRO A 34 33.69 -21.00 2.75
C PRO A 34 33.75 -21.78 1.45
N GLY A 35 34.97 -21.90 0.89
CA GLY A 35 35.31 -22.85 -0.17
C GLY A 35 35.84 -22.18 -1.42
N MET A 36 37.16 -21.90 -1.44
CA MET A 36 38.06 -21.95 -2.61
C MET A 36 39.42 -21.37 -2.20
N ASP A 37 40.40 -22.26 -2.05
CA ASP A 37 41.76 -21.95 -1.59
C ASP A 37 42.58 -21.17 -2.63
N GLY A 38 43.46 -20.30 -2.12
CA GLY A 38 44.53 -19.64 -2.88
C GLY A 38 45.25 -18.59 -2.03
N GLU A 39 46.44 -18.94 -1.54
CA GLU A 39 47.38 -18.07 -0.81
C GLU A 39 47.79 -16.81 -1.61
N VAL A 40 48.07 -15.68 -0.93
CA VAL A 40 49.36 -14.93 -0.92
C VAL A 40 49.29 -13.79 0.12
N SER A 41 50.47 -13.51 0.68
CA SER A 41 50.95 -12.84 1.90
C SER A 41 50.95 -11.29 2.00
N ASP A 42 50.97 -10.84 3.27
CA ASP A 42 51.68 -9.71 3.95
C ASP A 42 51.58 -8.26 3.44
N LEU A 43 51.14 -7.33 4.32
CA LEU A 43 52.02 -6.52 5.21
C LEU A 43 51.21 -5.53 6.09
N MET A 44 51.70 -5.35 7.32
CA MET A 44 51.19 -4.52 8.43
C MET A 44 51.57 -3.01 8.32
N GLU A 45 50.85 -2.10 8.99
CA GLU A 45 51.39 -1.29 10.12
C GLU A 45 50.35 -0.41 10.85
N ASP A 46 50.64 -0.19 12.13
CA ASP A 46 49.90 0.35 13.29
C ASP A 46 49.44 1.82 13.25
N GLY A 47 48.52 2.17 14.19
CA GLY A 47 48.23 3.56 14.56
C GLY A 47 47.21 3.83 15.67
N ASP A 48 47.39 3.25 16.86
CA ASP A 48 47.03 3.70 18.22
C ASP A 48 46.32 5.09 18.44
N LYS A 49 45.17 5.10 19.16
CA LYS A 49 44.91 5.76 20.48
C LYS A 49 43.60 6.56 20.74
N GLU A 50 42.94 6.07 21.79
CA GLU A 50 42.40 6.73 23.00
C GLU A 50 41.07 7.52 23.01
N ASP A 51 40.23 7.03 23.93
CA ASP A 51 38.94 7.48 24.46
C ASP A 51 38.90 8.91 25.04
N LYS A 52 37.67 9.43 25.17
CA LYS A 52 37.20 10.02 26.44
C LYS A 52 35.68 10.22 26.49
N GLU A 53 35.09 9.61 27.51
CA GLU A 53 33.73 9.82 28.03
C GLU A 53 33.53 11.25 28.58
N ALA A 54 32.29 11.73 28.52
CA ALA A 54 31.67 12.49 29.60
C ALA A 54 30.13 12.47 29.48
N ALA A 55 29.46 12.02 30.54
CA ALA A 55 28.02 12.15 30.79
C ALA A 55 27.76 13.27 31.84
N PRO A 56 26.54 13.43 32.37
CA PRO A 56 25.51 14.37 31.93
C PRO A 56 25.21 15.45 32.99
N ASP A 57 24.34 16.41 32.69
CA ASP A 57 23.82 17.35 33.68
C ASP A 57 22.29 17.40 33.64
N ASP A 58 21.72 17.25 34.84
CA ASP A 58 20.32 17.11 35.22
C ASP A 58 19.79 18.45 35.72
N LYS A 59 18.57 18.87 35.31
CA LYS A 59 17.72 19.80 36.09
C LYS A 59 16.23 19.64 35.77
N THR A 60 15.50 19.27 36.81
CA THR A 60 14.06 19.40 37.05
C THR A 60 13.61 20.84 37.35
N ASP A 61 12.33 21.14 37.08
CA ASP A 61 11.35 21.87 37.94
C ASP A 61 10.09 22.14 37.08
N GLU A 62 8.95 21.47 37.32
CA GLU A 62 7.83 21.78 38.23
C GLU A 62 6.67 22.61 37.60
N LYS A 63 5.45 22.20 37.96
CA LYS A 63 4.13 22.41 37.35
C LYS A 63 3.45 23.74 37.71
N GLU A 64 2.52 24.19 36.87
CA GLU A 64 1.33 24.96 37.31
C GLU A 64 0.05 24.39 36.67
N ASP A 65 -0.96 24.14 37.52
CA ASP A 65 -2.32 23.71 37.20
C ASP A 65 -3.20 24.91 36.81
N GLU A 66 -3.97 24.84 35.72
CA GLU A 66 -5.21 25.61 35.55
C GLU A 66 -6.36 24.71 35.08
N LYS A 67 -7.55 25.03 35.59
CA LYS A 67 -8.74 24.17 35.67
C LYS A 67 -9.60 24.18 34.40
N GLU A 68 -10.19 23.01 34.18
CA GLU A 68 -11.21 22.64 33.21
C GLU A 68 -12.33 23.66 32.98
N ALA A 69 -12.62 23.90 31.70
CA ALA A 69 -13.96 24.22 31.22
C ALA A 69 -14.47 23.00 30.43
N VAL A 70 -15.57 22.42 30.91
CA VAL A 70 -16.24 21.26 30.30
C VAL A 70 -16.93 21.71 29.01
N GLN A 71 -16.44 21.24 27.87
CA GLN A 71 -17.21 21.12 26.62
C GLN A 71 -17.61 19.66 26.46
N GLU A 72 -18.91 19.42 26.32
CA GLU A 72 -19.47 18.12 25.99
C GLU A 72 -19.05 17.74 24.55
N GLY A 73 -18.34 16.61 24.44
CA GLY A 73 -18.42 15.70 23.30
C GLY A 73 -17.73 16.11 21.99
N ALA A 74 -16.44 16.43 22.02
CA ALA A 74 -15.58 16.08 20.89
C ALA A 74 -14.95 14.72 21.21
N VAL A 75 -15.33 13.69 20.46
CA VAL A 75 -14.47 12.50 20.36
C VAL A 75 -13.19 13.03 19.75
N ASP A 76 -12.06 12.87 20.46
CA ASP A 76 -10.74 13.18 19.94
C ASP A 76 -10.48 12.12 18.85
N GLU A 77 -11.05 12.34 17.66
CA GLU A 77 -10.85 11.47 16.51
C GLU A 77 -9.39 11.63 16.11
N LYS A 78 -8.62 10.63 16.54
CA LYS A 78 -7.21 10.48 16.21
C LYS A 78 -7.14 10.44 14.68
N GLU A 79 -6.65 11.51 14.09
CA GLU A 79 -6.44 11.59 12.65
C GLU A 79 -5.68 10.33 12.18
N PRO A 80 -6.19 9.59 11.19
CA PRO A 80 -5.63 8.31 10.78
C PRO A 80 -4.23 8.50 10.19
N PHE A 81 -3.31 7.59 10.47
CA PHE A 81 -1.98 7.62 9.86
C PHE A 81 -2.04 6.95 8.50
N ILE A 82 -2.04 7.75 7.43
CA ILE A 82 -2.08 7.30 6.04
C ILE A 82 -0.74 7.62 5.34
N PRO A 83 0.17 6.64 5.22
CA PRO A 83 1.41 6.78 4.49
C PRO A 83 1.17 6.83 2.98
N TYR A 84 2.10 7.44 2.26
CA TYR A 84 2.02 7.54 0.79
C TYR A 84 3.16 6.77 0.13
N ILE A 85 2.86 6.20 -1.04
CA ILE A 85 3.80 5.54 -1.96
C ILE A 85 3.71 6.23 -3.31
N SER A 86 4.86 6.50 -3.93
CA SER A 86 4.94 6.93 -5.33
C SER A 86 5.67 5.88 -6.15
N ARG A 87 5.00 5.38 -7.20
CA ARG A 87 5.59 4.44 -8.15
C ARG A 87 6.37 5.19 -9.21
N ASN A 88 7.65 4.88 -9.32
CA ASN A 88 8.59 5.53 -10.22
C ASN A 88 9.20 4.50 -11.17
N ALA A 89 9.70 4.99 -12.31
CA ALA A 89 10.42 4.18 -13.27
C ALA A 89 11.68 4.90 -13.76
N LEU A 90 12.72 4.11 -14.05
CA LEU A 90 13.96 4.53 -14.70
C LEU A 90 14.25 3.54 -15.83
N ASP A 91 14.45 4.00 -17.07
CA ASP A 91 14.80 3.14 -18.18
C ASP A 91 15.87 3.73 -19.10
N GLU A 92 16.63 2.84 -19.76
CA GLU A 92 17.62 3.18 -20.78
C GLU A 92 17.50 2.22 -21.98
N ARG A 93 17.59 2.76 -23.19
CA ARG A 93 17.37 2.04 -24.47
C ARG A 93 18.44 2.40 -25.50
N ASP A 94 18.73 1.47 -26.40
CA ASP A 94 19.56 1.72 -27.58
C ASP A 94 18.79 1.44 -28.89
N ASP A 95 19.50 1.42 -30.03
CA ASP A 95 18.92 1.12 -31.34
C ASP A 95 18.38 -0.32 -31.45
N ASN A 96 18.77 -1.24 -30.55
CA ASN A 96 18.41 -2.65 -30.55
C ASN A 96 17.29 -3.01 -29.56
N GLY A 97 17.00 -2.17 -28.56
CA GLY A 97 15.90 -2.38 -27.64
C GLY A 97 16.11 -1.80 -26.25
N MET A 98 15.46 -2.42 -25.25
CA MET A 98 15.66 -2.06 -23.85
C MET A 98 17.03 -2.56 -23.38
N LEU A 99 17.77 -1.71 -22.67
CA LEU A 99 19.00 -2.12 -21.97
C LEU A 99 18.75 -2.35 -20.48
N PHE A 100 18.01 -1.44 -19.85
CA PHE A 100 17.71 -1.51 -18.43
C PHE A 100 16.37 -0.86 -18.13
N ILE A 101 15.56 -1.46 -17.27
CA ILE A 101 14.37 -0.84 -16.69
C ILE A 101 14.28 -1.15 -15.20
N SER A 102 13.96 -0.15 -14.40
CA SER A 102 13.64 -0.33 -12.99
C SER A 102 12.33 0.33 -12.62
N ASN A 103 11.43 -0.43 -11.98
CA ASN A 103 10.22 0.11 -11.36
C ASN A 103 10.41 0.08 -9.85
N TYR A 104 10.29 1.23 -9.19
CA TYR A 104 10.59 1.32 -7.77
C TYR A 104 9.66 2.28 -7.05
N ASP A 105 9.35 1.93 -5.80
CA ASP A 105 8.48 2.72 -4.95
C ASP A 105 9.28 3.63 -4.03
N LEU A 106 8.89 4.91 -3.99
CA LEU A 106 9.27 5.87 -2.96
C LEU A 106 8.19 5.88 -1.87
N ILE A 107 8.59 6.14 -0.62
CA ILE A 107 7.69 6.09 0.53
C ILE A 107 7.77 7.37 1.38
N SER A 108 6.62 7.80 1.93
CA SER A 108 6.49 8.96 2.80
C SER A 108 5.55 8.65 3.97
N ALA A 109 5.72 9.36 5.09
CA ALA A 109 4.78 9.36 6.20
C ALA A 109 3.43 10.03 5.84
N GLY A 110 3.30 10.57 4.62
CA GLY A 110 2.05 11.03 4.05
C GLY A 110 1.39 12.13 4.86
N ASN A 111 0.11 11.98 5.19
CA ASN A 111 -0.64 13.00 5.94
C ASN A 111 -0.03 13.29 7.34
N MET A 112 0.81 12.39 7.86
CA MET A 112 1.47 12.54 9.14
C MET A 112 2.92 13.03 9.06
N ALA A 113 3.42 13.40 7.87
CA ALA A 113 4.81 13.83 7.69
C ALA A 113 5.20 15.03 8.59
N GLU A 114 4.32 16.02 8.76
CA GLU A 114 4.57 17.16 9.65
C GLU A 114 4.59 16.77 11.13
N LYS A 115 3.78 15.78 11.51
CA LYS A 115 3.68 15.27 12.88
C LYS A 115 4.84 14.35 13.26
N TYR A 116 5.36 13.60 12.29
CA TYR A 116 6.49 12.66 12.44
C TYR A 116 7.68 13.04 11.56
N PRO A 117 8.31 14.22 11.77
CA PRO A 117 9.34 14.75 10.88
C PRO A 117 10.64 13.92 10.91
N GLU A 118 10.96 13.25 12.02
CA GLU A 118 12.14 12.38 12.08
C GLU A 118 11.94 11.09 11.28
N LEU A 119 10.72 10.53 11.26
CA LEU A 119 10.38 9.42 10.37
C LEU A 119 10.47 9.86 8.91
N GLU A 120 9.82 10.97 8.55
CA GLU A 120 9.83 11.47 7.16
C GLU A 120 11.24 11.70 6.65
N LYS A 121 12.13 12.26 7.49
CA LYS A 121 13.54 12.44 7.15
C LYS A 121 14.27 11.12 6.86
N VAL A 122 13.97 10.06 7.62
CA VAL A 122 14.57 8.73 7.39
C VAL A 122 14.04 8.12 6.10
N LEU A 123 12.73 8.20 5.84
CA LEU A 123 12.11 7.73 4.60
C LEU A 123 12.64 8.49 3.39
N LYS A 124 12.75 9.82 3.47
CA LYS A 124 13.36 10.63 2.41
C LYS A 124 14.82 10.24 2.15
N LYS A 125 15.62 10.03 3.21
CA LYS A 125 17.01 9.58 3.03
C LYS A 125 17.06 8.22 2.32
N ARG A 126 16.20 7.27 2.70
CA ARG A 126 16.08 5.97 2.02
C ARG A 126 15.72 6.15 0.55
N ASN A 127 14.77 7.04 0.24
CA ASN A 127 14.36 7.33 -1.13
C ASN A 127 15.51 7.93 -1.97
N ASP A 128 16.24 8.91 -1.40
CA ASP A 128 17.39 9.54 -2.05
C ASP A 128 18.53 8.52 -2.29
N ASP A 129 18.75 7.61 -1.35
CA ASP A 129 19.76 6.56 -1.47
C ASP A 129 19.36 5.49 -2.50
N LEU A 130 18.09 5.10 -2.55
CA LEU A 130 17.58 4.16 -3.56
C LEU A 130 17.73 4.72 -4.98
N ASP A 131 17.24 5.94 -5.25
CA ASP A 131 17.36 6.57 -6.58
C ASP A 131 18.83 6.64 -7.02
N ARG A 132 19.73 7.03 -6.11
CA ARG A 132 21.17 7.06 -6.41
C ARG A 132 21.71 5.68 -6.75
N SER A 133 21.40 4.65 -5.95
CA SER A 133 21.88 3.29 -6.17
C SER A 133 21.36 2.69 -7.48
N LEU A 134 20.08 2.90 -7.82
CA LEU A 134 19.50 2.41 -9.07
C LEU A 134 20.13 3.08 -10.29
N ARG A 135 20.48 4.37 -10.21
CA ARG A 135 21.19 5.07 -11.29
C ARG A 135 22.61 4.54 -11.48
N GLU A 136 23.33 4.32 -10.39
CA GLU A 136 24.66 3.72 -10.43
C GLU A 136 24.62 2.31 -11.03
N GLU A 137 23.65 1.48 -10.62
CA GLU A 137 23.45 0.13 -11.13
C GLU A 137 23.09 0.11 -12.61
N MET A 138 22.18 0.98 -13.03
CA MET A 138 21.83 1.14 -14.44
C MET A 138 23.08 1.45 -15.26
N GLU A 139 23.85 2.47 -14.88
CA GLU A 139 25.08 2.88 -15.58
C GLU A 139 26.10 1.74 -15.67
N GLU A 140 26.31 0.98 -14.60
CA GLU A 140 27.24 -0.15 -14.58
C GLU A 140 26.76 -1.34 -15.43
N SER A 141 25.46 -1.44 -15.69
CA SER A 141 24.83 -2.58 -16.38
C SER A 141 24.73 -2.40 -17.90
N LEU A 142 24.75 -1.17 -18.41
CA LEU A 142 24.43 -0.87 -19.82
C LEU A 142 25.31 -1.62 -20.83
N GLU A 143 26.63 -1.64 -20.63
CA GLU A 143 27.56 -2.31 -21.56
C GLU A 143 27.29 -3.82 -21.61
N TYR A 144 27.03 -4.43 -20.45
CA TYR A 144 26.76 -5.86 -20.37
C TYR A 144 25.37 -6.21 -20.91
N ALA A 145 24.36 -5.37 -20.69
CA ALA A 145 23.04 -5.52 -21.27
C ALA A 145 23.08 -5.47 -22.80
N ALA A 146 23.84 -4.53 -23.37
CA ALA A 146 24.01 -4.43 -24.81
C ALA A 146 24.70 -5.67 -25.40
N GLU A 147 25.78 -6.15 -24.77
CA GLU A 147 26.46 -7.40 -25.18
C GLU A 147 25.51 -8.62 -25.08
N PHE A 148 24.70 -8.69 -24.02
CA PHE A 148 23.72 -9.76 -23.82
C PHE A 148 22.67 -9.75 -24.93
N ASN A 149 22.08 -8.58 -25.21
CA ASN A 149 21.09 -8.40 -26.26
C ASN A 149 21.64 -8.79 -27.65
N GLU A 150 22.85 -8.34 -28.00
CA GLU A 150 23.50 -8.71 -29.27
C GLU A 150 23.75 -10.23 -29.36
N THR A 151 24.22 -10.84 -28.26
CA THR A 151 24.58 -12.26 -28.23
C THR A 151 23.36 -13.17 -28.36
N TRP A 152 22.26 -12.81 -27.69
CA TRP A 152 21.08 -13.67 -27.57
C TRP A 152 19.90 -13.22 -28.45
N GLY A 153 20.01 -12.08 -29.14
CA GLY A 153 18.92 -11.51 -29.93
C GLY A 153 17.73 -11.10 -29.06
N SER A 154 18.02 -10.59 -27.86
CA SER A 154 17.03 -10.14 -26.88
C SER A 154 16.78 -8.64 -27.02
N ASP A 155 15.54 -8.20 -26.82
CA ASP A 155 15.12 -6.80 -26.76
C ASP A 155 14.49 -6.41 -25.40
N GLU A 156 14.42 -7.34 -24.44
CA GLU A 156 13.80 -7.17 -23.11
C GLU A 156 14.68 -6.38 -22.12
N GLY A 157 16.00 -6.36 -22.32
CA GLY A 157 16.95 -5.71 -21.42
C GLY A 157 17.05 -6.37 -20.03
N PHE A 158 17.84 -5.76 -19.16
CA PHE A 158 17.86 -6.11 -17.74
C PHE A 158 16.76 -5.36 -16.99
N TRP A 159 16.32 -5.92 -15.88
CA TRP A 159 15.35 -5.26 -15.03
C TRP A 159 15.62 -5.44 -13.54
N ASP A 160 15.20 -4.44 -12.77
CA ASP A 160 15.24 -4.42 -11.31
C ASP A 160 13.99 -3.73 -10.76
N ASN A 161 13.12 -4.44 -10.07
CA ASN A 161 11.92 -3.89 -9.48
C ASN A 161 12.00 -3.92 -7.95
N SER A 162 11.46 -2.89 -7.30
CA SER A 162 11.41 -2.76 -5.84
C SER A 162 10.09 -2.12 -5.40
N TYR A 163 9.16 -2.94 -4.90
CA TYR A 163 7.83 -2.50 -4.47
C TYR A 163 7.71 -2.42 -2.95
N CYS A 164 7.08 -1.35 -2.46
CA CYS A 164 6.86 -1.13 -1.04
C CYS A 164 5.46 -1.60 -0.63
N TYR A 165 5.37 -2.32 0.48
CA TYR A 165 4.13 -2.72 1.13
C TYR A 165 4.16 -2.23 2.57
N VAL A 166 3.45 -1.13 2.86
CA VAL A 166 3.25 -0.71 4.25
C VAL A 166 2.42 -1.77 4.97
N ARG A 167 3.00 -2.35 6.02
CA ARG A 167 2.39 -3.42 6.81
C ARG A 167 1.67 -2.87 8.03
N ARG A 168 2.14 -1.75 8.58
CA ARG A 168 1.52 -1.07 9.72
C ARG A 168 1.94 0.39 9.78
N ALA A 169 1.00 1.29 10.03
CA ALA A 169 1.27 2.68 10.33
C ALA A 169 0.31 3.17 11.41
N ASP A 170 0.84 3.44 12.60
CA ASP A 170 0.10 4.02 13.72
C ASP A 170 1.06 4.88 14.56
N GLU A 171 0.62 5.33 15.74
CA GLU A 171 1.43 6.23 16.57
C GLU A 171 2.67 5.57 17.19
N ASP A 172 2.73 4.24 17.19
CA ASP A 172 3.79 3.46 17.82
C ASP A 172 4.68 2.78 16.78
N VAL A 173 4.14 2.37 15.63
CA VAL A 173 4.88 1.61 14.61
C VAL A 173 4.63 2.16 13.22
N PHE A 174 5.72 2.38 12.48
CA PHE A 174 5.73 2.45 11.02
C PHE A 174 6.55 1.28 10.48
N SER A 175 5.87 0.31 9.84
CA SER A 175 6.50 -0.89 9.30
C SER A 175 6.11 -1.09 7.85
N TYR A 176 7.10 -1.44 7.04
CA TYR A 176 6.90 -1.80 5.64
C TYR A 176 7.85 -2.90 5.20
N ALA A 177 7.42 -3.65 4.19
CA ALA A 177 8.25 -4.61 3.47
C ALA A 177 8.59 -4.06 2.09
N VAL A 178 9.81 -4.32 1.61
CA VAL A 178 10.22 -4.10 0.22
C VAL A 178 10.34 -5.46 -0.43
N VAL A 179 9.53 -5.71 -1.46
CA VAL A 179 9.67 -6.88 -2.33
C VAL A 179 10.46 -6.44 -3.55
N ALA A 180 11.63 -7.04 -3.74
CA ALA A 180 12.50 -6.77 -4.86
C ALA A 180 12.67 -7.99 -5.76
N ASP A 181 12.71 -7.77 -7.07
CA ASP A 181 13.00 -8.77 -8.07
C ASP A 181 13.90 -8.20 -9.16
N SER A 182 14.85 -8.98 -9.67
CA SER A 182 15.73 -8.52 -10.73
C SER A 182 16.17 -9.63 -11.67
N PHE A 183 16.50 -9.25 -12.91
CA PHE A 183 17.12 -10.12 -13.88
C PHE A 183 18.18 -9.35 -14.67
N GLN A 184 19.41 -9.83 -14.59
CA GLN A 184 20.57 -9.27 -15.28
C GLN A 184 21.26 -10.33 -16.15
N GLY A 185 20.46 -11.21 -16.74
CA GLY A 185 20.93 -12.42 -17.42
C GLY A 185 21.26 -13.56 -16.44
N GLY A 186 21.39 -14.78 -16.98
CA GLY A 186 21.65 -15.98 -16.20
C GLY A 186 20.57 -17.05 -16.36
N ALA A 187 20.50 -18.00 -15.42
CA ALA A 187 19.56 -19.10 -15.49
C ALA A 187 18.13 -18.70 -15.04
N HIS A 188 18.02 -17.74 -14.13
CA HIS A 188 16.76 -17.20 -13.59
C HIS A 188 17.03 -15.81 -12.96
N GLY A 189 15.96 -15.04 -12.72
CA GLY A 189 16.02 -13.81 -11.92
C GLY A 189 16.19 -14.09 -10.43
N TYR A 190 16.42 -13.05 -9.63
CA TYR A 190 16.43 -13.13 -8.18
C TYR A 190 15.19 -12.43 -7.63
N THR A 191 14.69 -12.87 -6.48
CA THR A 191 13.66 -12.16 -5.73
C THR A 191 13.92 -12.28 -4.24
N GLY A 192 13.57 -11.25 -3.49
CA GLY A 192 13.68 -11.22 -2.04
C GLY A 192 12.78 -10.15 -1.43
N THR A 193 12.50 -10.30 -0.14
CA THR A 193 11.76 -9.34 0.67
C THR A 193 12.68 -8.82 1.77
N GLY A 194 12.63 -7.52 2.06
CA GLY A 194 13.29 -6.90 3.22
C GLY A 194 12.29 -6.15 4.09
N GLY A 195 12.26 -6.43 5.39
CA GLY A 195 11.39 -5.77 6.36
C GLY A 195 12.07 -4.60 7.08
N TYR A 196 11.31 -3.53 7.32
CA TYR A 196 11.78 -2.31 7.97
C TYR A 196 10.78 -1.83 9.01
N ASN A 197 11.26 -1.45 10.19
CA ASN A 197 10.41 -1.18 11.35
C ASN A 197 10.91 0.06 12.10
N TYR A 198 10.11 1.11 12.16
CA TYR A 198 10.49 2.38 12.78
C TYR A 198 9.51 2.80 13.86
N ASP A 199 10.03 3.41 14.92
CA ASP A 199 9.26 4.23 15.85
C ASP A 199 8.97 5.58 15.15
N PRO A 200 7.71 5.92 14.85
CA PRO A 200 7.37 7.13 14.08
C PRO A 200 7.79 8.42 14.78
N LYS A 201 7.73 8.44 16.12
CA LYS A 201 8.02 9.63 16.93
C LYS A 201 9.51 9.98 16.88
N THR A 202 10.37 8.96 16.80
CA THR A 202 11.83 9.15 16.88
C THR A 202 12.57 8.91 15.57
N GLY A 203 11.92 8.29 14.58
CA GLY A 203 12.54 7.84 13.33
C GLY A 203 13.57 6.71 13.53
N LYS A 204 13.68 6.13 14.73
CA LYS A 204 14.64 5.06 15.01
C LYS A 204 14.09 3.72 14.55
N GLU A 205 14.95 2.95 13.89
CA GLU A 205 14.65 1.56 13.57
C GLU A 205 14.59 0.71 14.84
N TYR A 206 13.57 -0.15 14.94
CA TYR A 206 13.46 -1.14 16.00
C TYR A 206 14.50 -2.23 15.81
N LYS A 207 15.22 -2.55 16.88
CA LYS A 207 16.02 -3.78 16.94
C LYS A 207 15.12 -4.95 17.33
N LEU A 208 15.50 -6.17 16.96
CA LEU A 208 14.75 -7.35 17.38
C LEU A 208 14.69 -7.44 18.92
N SER A 209 15.78 -7.10 19.60
CA SER A 209 15.84 -7.00 21.06
C SER A 209 14.97 -5.90 21.69
N ASP A 210 14.44 -4.93 20.93
CA ASP A 210 13.42 -4.00 21.42
C ASP A 210 12.05 -4.66 21.59
N ILE A 211 11.76 -5.68 20.79
CA ILE A 211 10.43 -6.30 20.68
C ILE A 211 10.38 -7.75 21.17
N ILE A 212 11.48 -8.50 21.13
CA ILE A 212 11.58 -9.90 21.56
C ILE A 212 12.40 -10.00 22.85
N LYS A 213 11.85 -10.69 23.87
CA LYS A 213 12.49 -10.87 25.18
C LYS A 213 13.65 -11.86 25.17
N ASP A 214 13.51 -12.96 24.43
CA ASP A 214 14.44 -14.09 24.41
C ASP A 214 14.61 -14.61 22.97
N GLU A 215 15.78 -14.34 22.39
CA GLU A 215 16.13 -14.74 21.02
C GLU A 215 16.22 -16.27 20.86
N GLU A 216 16.62 -17.00 21.90
CA GLU A 216 16.73 -18.46 21.85
C GLU A 216 15.35 -19.11 21.91
N GLU A 217 14.41 -18.52 22.63
CA GLU A 217 13.01 -18.95 22.59
C GLU A 217 12.36 -18.61 21.24
N LEU A 218 12.65 -17.44 20.68
CA LEU A 218 12.22 -17.08 19.33
C LEU A 218 12.64 -18.13 18.30
N LYS A 219 13.93 -18.54 18.30
CA LYS A 219 14.43 -19.58 17.39
C LYS A 219 13.63 -20.88 17.49
N LYS A 220 13.27 -21.33 18.69
CA LYS A 220 12.44 -22.54 18.87
C LYS A 220 11.04 -22.37 18.32
N VAL A 221 10.41 -21.20 18.55
CA VAL A 221 9.08 -20.89 18.01
C VAL A 221 9.12 -20.87 16.48
N LEU A 222 10.14 -20.24 15.89
CA LEU A 222 10.33 -20.20 14.43
C LEU A 222 10.52 -21.61 13.84
N ILE A 223 11.39 -22.44 14.44
CA ILE A 223 11.60 -23.83 14.00
C ILE A 223 10.29 -24.61 14.03
N LYS A 224 9.55 -24.53 15.15
CA LYS A 224 8.26 -25.21 15.31
C LYS A 224 7.27 -24.78 14.23
N LYS A 225 7.09 -23.47 14.02
CA LYS A 225 6.14 -22.92 13.03
C LYS A 225 6.57 -23.22 11.59
N LEU A 226 7.87 -23.22 11.28
CA LEU A 226 8.39 -23.66 9.97
C LEU A 226 8.09 -25.13 9.71
N ASP A 227 8.29 -26.00 10.70
CA ASP A 227 7.95 -27.41 10.59
C ASP A 227 6.45 -27.61 10.39
N GLU A 228 5.60 -26.90 11.14
CA GLU A 228 4.14 -26.95 10.99
C GLU A 228 3.68 -26.45 9.62
N ASN A 229 4.32 -25.41 9.08
CA ASN A 229 3.90 -24.75 7.86
C ASN A 229 4.41 -25.40 6.56
N TYR A 230 5.57 -26.08 6.61
CA TYR A 230 6.28 -26.52 5.39
C TYR A 230 6.81 -27.96 5.41
N SER A 231 6.95 -28.63 6.56
CA SER A 231 7.74 -29.89 6.67
C SER A 231 7.31 -31.05 5.75
N ALA A 232 6.08 -31.03 5.22
CA ALA A 232 5.61 -32.05 4.27
C ALA A 232 6.16 -31.83 2.84
N ASP A 233 6.52 -30.60 2.48
CA ASP A 233 6.67 -30.16 1.10
C ASP A 233 8.04 -29.52 0.80
N ILE A 234 8.96 -29.48 1.77
CA ILE A 234 10.24 -28.79 1.64
C ILE A 234 11.43 -29.68 2.02
N GLU A 235 12.54 -29.49 1.30
CA GLU A 235 13.85 -30.05 1.64
C GLU A 235 14.77 -28.92 2.08
N TRP A 236 14.98 -28.81 3.40
CA TRP A 236 15.92 -27.86 3.99
C TRP A 236 17.36 -28.19 3.62
N PHE A 237 18.22 -27.19 3.46
CA PHE A 237 19.64 -27.42 3.16
C PHE A 237 20.38 -28.12 4.30
N GLU A 238 20.00 -27.84 5.53
CA GLU A 238 20.49 -28.47 6.75
C GLU A 238 19.38 -28.48 7.81
N ASP A 239 19.65 -29.10 8.95
CA ASP A 239 18.72 -29.08 10.09
C ASP A 239 18.50 -27.66 10.60
N LEU A 240 17.23 -27.28 10.84
CA LEU A 240 16.87 -25.92 11.22
C LEU A 240 17.55 -25.47 12.53
N GLU A 241 17.74 -26.33 13.54
CA GLU A 241 18.48 -25.93 14.76
C GLU A 241 19.92 -25.50 14.42
N THR A 242 20.56 -26.19 13.47
CA THR A 242 21.90 -25.84 13.00
C THR A 242 21.88 -24.52 12.23
N THR A 243 20.88 -24.30 11.37
CA THR A 243 20.72 -23.03 10.64
C THR A 243 20.51 -21.86 11.60
N PHE A 244 19.52 -21.95 12.49
CA PHE A 244 19.17 -20.90 13.44
C PHE A 244 20.26 -20.63 14.48
N SER A 245 21.18 -21.57 14.75
CA SER A 245 22.35 -21.29 15.59
C SER A 245 23.31 -20.23 15.01
N LYS A 246 23.20 -19.95 13.72
CA LYS A 246 23.99 -18.93 13.01
C LYS A 246 23.33 -17.55 13.09
N TYR A 247 22.04 -17.48 13.40
CA TYR A 247 21.26 -16.24 13.46
C TYR A 247 21.41 -15.51 14.80
N GLY A 248 21.26 -14.18 14.76
CA GLY A 248 21.15 -13.32 15.94
C GLY A 248 21.66 -11.91 15.73
N ASP A 249 21.30 -10.99 16.64
CA ASP A 249 21.59 -9.54 16.52
C ASP A 249 23.08 -9.22 16.34
N ASN A 250 23.99 -10.07 16.84
CA ASN A 250 25.45 -9.90 16.74
C ASN A 250 26.12 -10.93 15.81
N SER A 251 25.36 -11.52 14.89
CA SER A 251 25.86 -12.52 13.95
C SER A 251 25.91 -12.01 12.51
N ASP A 252 26.57 -12.76 11.64
CA ASP A 252 26.54 -12.51 10.20
C ASP A 252 25.15 -12.79 9.59
N TYR A 253 24.27 -13.52 10.28
CA TYR A 253 22.91 -13.87 9.85
C TYR A 253 21.88 -13.12 10.70
N GLN A 254 21.42 -11.99 10.19
CA GLN A 254 20.39 -11.20 10.86
C GLN A 254 19.00 -11.74 10.49
N PHE A 255 18.06 -11.66 11.41
CA PHE A 255 16.66 -11.94 11.09
C PHE A 255 16.11 -10.82 10.19
N ASN A 256 15.35 -11.22 9.18
CA ASN A 256 14.59 -10.30 8.32
C ASN A 256 13.12 -10.37 8.72
N TRP A 257 12.55 -9.26 9.15
CA TRP A 257 11.23 -9.25 9.79
C TRP A 257 10.54 -7.89 9.66
N PHE A 258 9.21 -7.91 9.73
CA PHE A 258 8.38 -6.72 9.79
C PHE A 258 7.21 -6.88 10.75
N ILE A 259 6.75 -5.76 11.32
CA ILE A 259 5.66 -5.71 12.27
C ILE A 259 4.34 -5.52 11.51
N GLU A 260 3.39 -6.39 11.80
CA GLU A 260 2.03 -6.32 11.29
C GLU A 260 1.07 -5.91 12.42
N PRO A 261 -0.20 -5.60 12.10
CA PRO A 261 -1.17 -5.21 13.12
C PRO A 261 -1.47 -6.34 14.13
N TYR A 262 -1.22 -7.60 13.77
CA TYR A 262 -1.55 -8.79 14.56
C TYR A 262 -0.34 -9.58 15.07
N GLY A 263 0.87 -9.26 14.61
CA GLY A 263 2.06 -10.03 14.95
C GLY A 263 3.33 -9.51 14.30
N VAL A 264 4.38 -10.33 14.34
CA VAL A 264 5.65 -10.07 13.68
C VAL A 264 5.93 -11.19 12.68
N THR A 265 6.14 -10.82 11.42
CA THR A 265 6.42 -11.77 10.34
C THR A 265 7.90 -11.80 10.03
N PHE A 266 8.47 -13.00 10.04
CA PHE A 266 9.85 -13.30 9.68
C PHE A 266 9.88 -13.90 8.28
N VAL A 267 10.77 -13.39 7.42
CA VAL A 267 10.91 -13.84 6.03
C VAL A 267 12.30 -14.39 5.81
N PHE A 268 12.36 -15.62 5.29
CA PHE A 268 13.58 -16.26 4.86
C PHE A 268 13.56 -16.33 3.33
N ASN A 269 14.41 -15.53 2.68
CA ASN A 269 14.41 -15.39 1.23
C ASN A 269 14.84 -16.68 0.52
N PRO A 270 14.58 -16.82 -0.80
CA PRO A 270 15.07 -17.95 -1.57
C PRO A 270 16.58 -18.14 -1.35
N TYR A 271 17.00 -19.40 -1.19
CA TYR A 271 18.35 -19.83 -0.82
C TYR A 271 18.79 -19.64 0.64
N GLU A 272 17.97 -19.06 1.53
CA GLU A 272 18.33 -18.98 2.95
C GLU A 272 18.14 -20.33 3.68
N LEU A 273 16.96 -20.93 3.57
CA LEU A 273 16.64 -22.22 4.22
C LEU A 273 16.59 -23.40 3.24
N ALA A 274 16.17 -23.15 2.00
CA ALA A 274 15.94 -24.18 0.99
C ALA A 274 16.24 -23.68 -0.45
N ALA A 275 16.21 -24.60 -1.41
CA ALA A 275 16.42 -24.29 -2.82
C ALA A 275 15.41 -23.26 -3.35
N TYR A 276 15.82 -22.44 -4.31
CA TYR A 276 15.00 -21.38 -4.92
C TYR A 276 13.62 -21.83 -5.39
N ALA A 277 13.49 -23.08 -5.85
CA ALA A 277 12.22 -23.64 -6.30
C ALA A 277 11.14 -23.71 -5.21
N TYR A 278 11.52 -23.65 -3.93
CA TYR A 278 10.59 -23.59 -2.81
C TYR A 278 10.16 -22.16 -2.44
N GLY A 279 10.70 -21.14 -3.13
CA GLY A 279 10.42 -19.74 -2.85
C GLY A 279 10.94 -19.28 -1.49
N ALA A 280 10.41 -18.15 -1.01
CA ALA A 280 10.64 -17.65 0.34
C ALA A 280 9.76 -18.41 1.35
N GLN A 281 10.26 -18.59 2.57
CA GLN A 281 9.46 -19.10 3.70
C GLN A 281 9.12 -17.94 4.63
N GLN A 282 7.89 -17.91 5.12
CA GLN A 282 7.41 -16.86 6.02
C GLN A 282 6.78 -17.48 7.27
N VAL A 283 7.02 -16.85 8.42
CA VAL A 283 6.40 -17.21 9.70
C VAL A 283 5.94 -15.96 10.42
N THR A 284 4.64 -15.87 10.69
CA THR A 284 4.07 -14.87 11.59
C THR A 284 4.02 -15.42 13.02
N ILE A 285 4.56 -14.64 13.95
CA ILE A 285 4.40 -14.85 15.39
C ILE A 285 3.32 -13.87 15.88
N SER A 286 2.22 -14.41 16.40
CA SER A 286 1.06 -13.62 16.82
C SER A 286 1.30 -12.96 18.18
N PHE A 287 0.88 -11.70 18.32
CA PHE A 287 0.88 -11.02 19.62
C PHE A 287 -0.04 -11.69 20.65
N ASP A 288 -1.06 -12.44 20.19
CA ASP A 288 -2.03 -13.11 21.04
C ASP A 288 -1.55 -14.53 21.43
N GLU A 289 -1.13 -15.35 20.45
CA GLU A 289 -0.69 -16.75 20.68
C GLU A 289 0.63 -16.84 21.45
N ASP A 290 1.60 -15.97 21.12
CA ASP A 290 2.98 -16.01 21.60
C ASP A 290 3.32 -14.78 22.47
N ALA A 291 2.32 -14.22 23.17
CA ALA A 291 2.43 -12.98 23.95
C ALA A 291 3.64 -12.93 24.91
N ASP A 292 4.01 -14.07 25.50
CA ASP A 292 5.14 -14.17 26.43
C ASP A 292 6.50 -13.90 25.77
N LEU A 293 6.62 -14.06 24.44
CA LEU A 293 7.84 -13.80 23.67
C LEU A 293 8.13 -12.30 23.54
N PHE A 294 7.10 -11.45 23.55
CA PHE A 294 7.23 -10.03 23.25
C PHE A 294 7.54 -9.18 24.48
N THR A 295 8.35 -8.13 24.34
CA THR A 295 8.69 -7.21 25.44
C THR A 295 7.49 -6.41 25.97
N GLY A 296 6.44 -6.28 25.15
CA GLY A 296 5.28 -5.42 25.40
C GLY A 296 5.48 -3.97 24.95
N LYS A 297 6.63 -3.65 24.33
CA LYS A 297 6.90 -2.31 23.74
C LYS A 297 5.98 -2.02 22.56
N VAL A 298 5.67 -3.06 21.77
CA VAL A 298 4.73 -3.06 20.66
C VAL A 298 3.77 -4.22 20.88
N GLY A 299 2.49 -4.02 20.57
CA GLY A 299 1.44 -5.04 20.64
C GLY A 299 0.51 -4.97 19.45
N LYS A 300 -0.59 -5.72 19.51
CA LYS A 300 -1.65 -5.73 18.50
C LYS A 300 -2.20 -4.32 18.25
N ALA A 301 -2.50 -3.99 17.00
CA ALA A 301 -3.16 -2.73 16.66
C ALA A 301 -4.55 -2.65 17.29
N GLU A 302 -4.93 -1.45 17.69
CA GLU A 302 -6.25 -1.14 18.26
C GLU A 302 -7.14 -0.47 17.21
N ASN A 303 -8.47 -0.64 17.30
CA ASN A 303 -9.48 0.06 16.49
C ASN A 303 -9.64 -0.37 15.02
N GLY A 304 -9.18 -1.57 14.66
CA GLY A 304 -9.26 -2.09 13.29
C GLY A 304 -8.10 -1.61 12.42
N TYR A 305 -7.90 -2.24 11.27
CA TYR A 305 -6.81 -1.90 10.35
C TYR A 305 -7.10 -2.41 8.93
N ALA A 306 -6.54 -1.75 7.93
CA ALA A 306 -6.41 -2.30 6.59
C ALA A 306 -4.92 -2.43 6.24
N MET A 307 -4.54 -3.58 5.68
CA MET A 307 -3.15 -3.87 5.32
C MET A 307 -3.11 -4.44 3.91
N ARG A 308 -2.40 -3.77 3.01
CA ARG A 308 -2.17 -4.26 1.66
C ARG A 308 -1.23 -5.47 1.67
N PHE A 309 -1.51 -6.48 0.86
CA PHE A 309 -0.62 -7.63 0.70
C PHE A 309 -0.50 -8.10 -0.76
N PRO A 310 0.66 -8.65 -1.16
CA PRO A 310 0.84 -9.24 -2.48
C PRO A 310 -0.11 -10.41 -2.73
N MET A 311 -0.49 -10.58 -4.00
CA MET A 311 -1.13 -11.83 -4.43
C MET A 311 -0.19 -13.02 -4.17
N TYR A 312 -0.77 -14.18 -3.87
CA TYR A 312 -0.09 -15.43 -3.47
C TYR A 312 0.55 -15.46 -2.08
N ASP A 313 0.75 -14.32 -1.43
CA ASP A 313 1.20 -14.31 -0.04
C ASP A 313 0.22 -15.07 0.85
N VAL A 314 0.78 -15.77 1.83
CA VAL A 314 0.01 -16.52 2.82
C VAL A 314 0.01 -15.72 4.11
N LEU A 315 -1.14 -15.13 4.43
CA LEU A 315 -1.33 -14.44 5.70
C LEU A 315 -1.71 -15.45 6.78
N SER A 316 -1.31 -15.16 8.00
CA SER A 316 -1.56 -15.99 9.18
C SER A 316 -2.14 -15.12 10.27
N VAL A 317 -3.45 -15.19 10.49
CA VAL A 317 -4.21 -14.40 11.49
C VAL A 317 -5.28 -15.25 12.14
N ASP A 318 -5.64 -14.97 13.39
CA ASP A 318 -6.74 -15.66 14.09
C ASP A 318 -8.09 -15.05 13.66
N VAL A 319 -8.74 -15.65 12.66
CA VAL A 319 -9.96 -15.13 12.04
C VAL A 319 -11.19 -15.36 12.91
N ASP A 320 -11.24 -16.49 13.62
CA ASP A 320 -12.41 -16.89 14.41
C ASP A 320 -12.28 -16.63 15.93
N GLY A 321 -11.11 -16.18 16.37
CA GLY A 321 -10.82 -15.84 17.76
C GLY A 321 -10.61 -17.08 18.64
N ASP A 322 -10.28 -18.24 18.06
CA ASP A 322 -10.03 -19.48 18.80
C ASP A 322 -8.63 -19.54 19.46
N GLY A 323 -7.80 -18.53 19.21
CA GLY A 323 -6.43 -18.40 19.70
C GLY A 323 -5.39 -19.11 18.82
N LYS A 324 -5.77 -19.70 17.69
CA LYS A 324 -4.87 -20.26 16.68
C LYS A 324 -4.89 -19.40 15.43
N GLN A 325 -3.81 -19.48 14.67
CA GLN A 325 -3.72 -18.77 13.41
C GLN A 325 -4.39 -19.55 12.28
N ASP A 326 -5.16 -18.83 11.47
CA ASP A 326 -5.75 -19.30 10.22
C ASP A 326 -4.95 -18.80 9.02
N ARG A 327 -4.78 -19.66 8.02
CA ARG A 327 -4.04 -19.34 6.80
C ARG A 327 -4.97 -18.82 5.73
N ILE A 328 -4.71 -17.59 5.28
CA ILE A 328 -5.42 -16.94 4.19
C ILE A 328 -4.51 -16.88 2.97
N GLN A 329 -5.04 -17.21 1.80
CA GLN A 329 -4.35 -17.02 0.53
C GLN A 329 -5.32 -16.52 -0.52
N VAL A 330 -4.86 -15.59 -1.36
CA VAL A 330 -5.58 -15.12 -2.53
C VAL A 330 -4.74 -15.38 -3.76
N ALA A 331 -5.34 -16.00 -4.77
CA ALA A 331 -4.72 -16.36 -6.04
C ALA A 331 -5.71 -16.12 -7.17
N PRO A 332 -5.26 -15.82 -8.39
CA PRO A 332 -6.16 -15.74 -9.52
C PRO A 332 -6.56 -17.15 -9.97
N GLU A 333 -7.69 -17.25 -10.65
CA GLU A 333 -8.03 -18.37 -11.50
C GLU A 333 -7.64 -18.00 -12.93
N TYR A 334 -6.82 -18.82 -13.58
CA TYR A 334 -6.33 -18.55 -14.94
C TYR A 334 -7.21 -19.20 -16.01
N ASP A 335 -7.54 -18.44 -17.06
CA ASP A 335 -8.04 -19.00 -18.31
C ASP A 335 -6.85 -19.55 -19.10
N TYR A 336 -6.58 -20.85 -18.98
CA TYR A 336 -5.47 -21.48 -19.69
C TYR A 336 -5.63 -21.53 -21.22
N ASP A 337 -6.81 -21.21 -21.76
CA ASP A 337 -7.01 -21.08 -23.21
C ASP A 337 -6.68 -19.66 -23.72
N SER A 338 -6.42 -18.70 -22.83
CA SER A 338 -6.16 -17.28 -23.14
C SER A 338 -4.68 -16.90 -23.32
N TYR A 339 -3.77 -17.89 -23.43
CA TYR A 339 -2.33 -17.63 -23.49
C TYR A 339 -1.96 -16.62 -24.59
N ASP A 340 -1.41 -15.48 -24.18
CA ASP A 340 -0.87 -14.48 -25.08
C ASP A 340 0.63 -14.72 -25.27
N SER A 341 1.03 -15.02 -26.51
CA SER A 341 2.42 -15.29 -26.87
C SER A 341 3.33 -14.06 -26.86
N TYR A 342 2.77 -12.85 -26.84
CA TYR A 342 3.52 -11.60 -26.77
C TYR A 342 3.83 -11.27 -25.31
N THR A 343 2.83 -11.28 -24.43
CA THR A 343 3.01 -10.99 -23.00
C THR A 343 3.46 -12.21 -22.18
N HIS A 344 3.37 -13.42 -22.75
CA HIS A 344 3.63 -14.70 -22.06
C HIS A 344 2.76 -14.92 -20.82
N THR A 345 1.55 -14.36 -20.81
CA THR A 345 0.61 -14.43 -19.69
C THR A 345 -0.71 -15.11 -20.08
N TYR A 346 -1.45 -15.55 -19.07
CA TYR A 346 -2.85 -15.96 -19.18
C TYR A 346 -3.71 -14.88 -18.54
N ASN A 347 -4.89 -14.64 -19.11
CA ASN A 347 -5.90 -13.80 -18.49
C ASN A 347 -6.45 -14.46 -17.23
N TYR A 348 -6.94 -13.62 -16.31
CA TYR A 348 -7.68 -14.06 -15.15
C TYR A 348 -9.15 -14.30 -15.55
N GLU A 349 -9.72 -15.42 -15.13
CA GLU A 349 -11.17 -15.73 -15.26
C GLU A 349 -11.88 -15.82 -13.90
N GLY A 350 -11.17 -15.49 -12.82
CA GLY A 350 -11.70 -15.56 -11.47
C GLY A 350 -10.68 -15.22 -10.40
N LEU A 351 -11.15 -15.17 -9.15
CA LEU A 351 -10.35 -15.05 -7.95
C LEU A 351 -10.62 -16.22 -7.00
N ASN A 352 -9.55 -16.84 -6.51
CA ASN A 352 -9.59 -17.87 -5.48
C ASN A 352 -9.21 -17.25 -4.14
N VAL A 353 -10.14 -17.24 -3.19
CA VAL A 353 -9.89 -16.84 -1.80
C VAL A 353 -9.96 -18.08 -0.92
N VAL A 354 -8.87 -18.40 -0.24
CA VAL A 354 -8.67 -19.64 0.53
C VAL A 354 -8.50 -19.31 2.01
N LEU A 355 -9.27 -20.00 2.86
CA LEU A 355 -9.15 -19.96 4.32
C LEU A 355 -8.98 -21.38 4.86
N ASN A 356 -7.82 -21.69 5.46
CA ASN A 356 -7.49 -23.04 5.97
C ASN A 356 -7.73 -24.17 4.95
N GLY A 357 -7.38 -23.91 3.68
CA GLY A 357 -7.57 -24.86 2.58
C GLY A 357 -9.01 -24.98 2.07
N LYS A 358 -10.00 -24.31 2.67
CA LYS A 358 -11.34 -24.15 2.09
C LYS A 358 -11.32 -22.96 1.12
N SER A 359 -11.61 -23.19 -0.15
CA SER A 359 -11.62 -22.13 -1.17
C SER A 359 -13.03 -21.66 -1.52
N LEU A 360 -13.15 -20.38 -1.80
CA LEU A 360 -14.19 -19.78 -2.64
C LEU A 360 -13.53 -19.38 -3.96
N THR A 361 -14.03 -19.91 -5.07
CA THR A 361 -13.65 -19.46 -6.42
C THR A 361 -14.75 -18.57 -6.96
N ASP A 362 -14.48 -17.28 -7.08
CA ASP A 362 -15.40 -16.30 -7.64
C ASP A 362 -15.02 -16.03 -9.11
N LYS A 363 -15.93 -16.34 -10.03
CA LYS A 363 -15.79 -16.09 -11.48
C LYS A 363 -16.86 -15.12 -12.00
N GLU A 364 -17.69 -14.59 -11.11
CA GLU A 364 -18.81 -13.72 -11.48
C GLU A 364 -18.44 -12.24 -11.27
N GLY A 365 -19.05 -11.36 -12.07
CA GLY A 365 -18.83 -9.92 -11.96
C GLY A 365 -17.37 -9.53 -12.24
N ALA A 366 -16.88 -8.54 -11.50
CA ALA A 366 -15.51 -8.05 -11.65
C ALA A 366 -14.45 -9.12 -11.30
N ALA A 367 -14.74 -10.07 -10.42
CA ALA A 367 -13.79 -11.13 -10.05
C ALA A 367 -13.37 -12.01 -11.25
N GLY A 368 -14.24 -12.14 -12.27
CA GLY A 368 -13.95 -12.88 -13.49
C GLY A 368 -13.53 -12.02 -14.67
N TYR A 369 -13.46 -10.70 -14.50
CA TYR A 369 -13.24 -9.75 -15.60
C TYR A 369 -12.45 -8.52 -15.16
N SER A 370 -11.18 -8.74 -14.80
CA SER A 370 -10.29 -7.69 -14.31
C SER A 370 -8.84 -7.88 -14.74
N TRP A 371 -8.15 -6.76 -14.90
CA TRP A 371 -6.75 -6.68 -15.32
C TRP A 371 -5.76 -6.67 -14.15
N ASP A 372 -6.18 -6.19 -12.98
CA ASP A 372 -5.35 -6.09 -11.78
C ASP A 372 -6.19 -6.32 -10.51
N TYR A 373 -5.54 -6.77 -9.43
CA TYR A 373 -6.16 -6.98 -8.13
C TYR A 373 -5.26 -6.43 -7.02
N ILE A 374 -5.73 -5.35 -6.39
CA ILE A 374 -5.11 -4.79 -5.19
C ILE A 374 -5.82 -5.36 -3.97
N LEU A 375 -5.07 -6.09 -3.15
CA LEU A 375 -5.61 -6.86 -2.03
C LEU A 375 -5.34 -6.19 -0.69
N TYR A 376 -6.37 -6.10 0.14
CA TYR A 376 -6.27 -5.64 1.52
C TYR A 376 -6.85 -6.68 2.47
N LEU A 377 -6.09 -7.03 3.51
CA LEU A 377 -6.64 -7.67 4.70
C LEU A 377 -7.21 -6.57 5.58
N VAL A 378 -8.49 -6.66 5.87
CA VAL A 378 -9.22 -5.65 6.64
C VAL A 378 -9.76 -6.30 7.91
N CYS A 379 -9.51 -5.66 9.04
CA CYS A 379 -10.04 -6.03 10.34
C CYS A 379 -10.88 -4.86 10.88
N ASP A 380 -12.15 -5.11 11.20
CA ASP A 380 -13.00 -4.10 11.81
C ASP A 380 -12.67 -3.87 13.29
N LYS A 381 -13.28 -2.86 13.89
CA LYS A 381 -13.13 -2.55 15.33
C LYS A 381 -13.60 -3.68 16.27
N ASN A 382 -14.36 -4.65 15.78
CA ASN A 382 -14.87 -5.79 16.52
C ASN A 382 -14.01 -7.05 16.34
N GLY A 383 -12.94 -6.99 15.54
CA GLY A 383 -12.06 -8.12 15.24
C GLY A 383 -12.57 -9.05 14.13
N LYS A 384 -13.53 -8.62 13.30
CA LYS A 384 -13.99 -9.37 12.13
C LYS A 384 -13.09 -9.09 10.94
N TYR A 385 -12.84 -10.14 10.16
CA TYR A 385 -11.91 -10.10 9.04
C TYR A 385 -12.59 -10.13 7.68
N TYR A 386 -12.04 -9.34 6.76
CA TYR A 386 -12.48 -9.23 5.38
C TYR A 386 -11.28 -9.17 4.43
N ILE A 387 -11.48 -9.62 3.19
CA ILE A 387 -10.60 -9.31 2.07
C ILE A 387 -11.32 -8.30 1.19
N TYR A 388 -10.72 -7.12 1.08
CA TYR A 388 -11.12 -6.11 0.11
C TYR A 388 -10.23 -6.28 -1.13
N VAL A 389 -10.86 -6.32 -2.28
CA VAL A 389 -10.21 -6.45 -3.59
C VAL A 389 -10.61 -5.25 -4.42
N ASP A 390 -9.70 -4.29 -4.53
CA ASP A 390 -9.86 -3.18 -5.45
C ASP A 390 -9.32 -3.61 -6.80
N THR A 391 -10.14 -3.51 -7.83
CA THR A 391 -9.86 -4.11 -9.14
C THR A 391 -10.36 -3.24 -10.28
N THR A 392 -9.74 -3.41 -11.43
CA THR A 392 -10.01 -2.58 -12.61
C THR A 392 -10.29 -3.47 -13.81
N GLY A 393 -11.44 -3.25 -14.45
CA GLY A 393 -11.84 -3.88 -15.70
C GLY A 393 -11.56 -3.01 -16.92
N ASP A 394 -12.24 -3.29 -18.04
CA ASP A 394 -12.13 -2.50 -19.27
C ASP A 394 -12.39 -1.01 -19.08
N ASN A 395 -11.71 -0.19 -19.88
CA ASN A 395 -11.78 1.27 -19.83
C ASN A 395 -11.47 1.84 -18.44
N ASP A 396 -10.56 1.19 -17.73
CA ASP A 396 -10.14 1.53 -16.38
C ASP A 396 -11.32 1.56 -15.37
N TRP A 397 -12.32 0.68 -15.57
CA TRP A 397 -13.51 0.63 -14.73
C TRP A 397 -13.21 0.00 -13.37
N GLU A 398 -13.17 0.83 -12.32
CA GLU A 398 -12.92 0.41 -10.95
C GLU A 398 -14.11 -0.34 -10.34
N THR A 399 -13.82 -1.36 -9.54
CA THR A 399 -14.80 -2.11 -8.76
C THR A 399 -14.15 -2.61 -7.47
N LEU A 400 -14.82 -2.38 -6.34
CA LEU A 400 -14.44 -2.96 -5.06
C LEU A 400 -15.24 -4.24 -4.80
N ILE A 401 -14.55 -5.34 -4.52
CA ILE A 401 -15.17 -6.61 -4.11
C ILE A 401 -14.84 -6.88 -2.65
N VAL A 402 -15.84 -7.31 -1.88
CA VAL A 402 -15.69 -7.60 -0.46
C VAL A 402 -15.98 -9.08 -0.17
N TYR A 403 -15.05 -9.74 0.52
CA TYR A 403 -15.23 -11.09 1.05
C TYR A 403 -15.10 -11.11 2.57
N SER A 404 -16.08 -11.67 3.28
CA SER A 404 -15.98 -11.92 4.72
C SER A 404 -15.26 -13.23 5.01
N LEU A 405 -14.45 -13.24 6.07
CA LEU A 405 -13.74 -14.41 6.59
C LEU A 405 -14.30 -14.80 7.96
N SER A 406 -14.56 -16.10 8.17
CA SER A 406 -15.03 -16.64 9.45
C SER A 406 -14.74 -18.15 9.54
N ASP A 407 -14.99 -18.80 10.67
CA ASP A 407 -14.95 -20.28 10.80
C ASP A 407 -15.85 -20.98 9.74
N GLY A 408 -16.93 -20.31 9.34
CA GLY A 408 -17.81 -20.74 8.25
C GLY A 408 -17.14 -20.83 6.87
N GLY A 409 -15.95 -20.27 6.70
CA GLY A 409 -15.22 -20.14 5.44
C GLY A 409 -15.30 -18.71 4.88
N VAL A 410 -15.08 -18.61 3.57
CA VAL A 410 -15.11 -17.36 2.82
C VAL A 410 -16.49 -17.16 2.19
N LYS A 411 -17.00 -15.92 2.22
CA LYS A 411 -18.25 -15.53 1.55
C LYS A 411 -18.11 -14.17 0.90
N LYS A 412 -18.51 -14.02 -0.36
CA LYS A 412 -18.68 -12.71 -1.02
C LYS A 412 -19.82 -11.94 -0.33
N VAL A 413 -19.53 -10.72 0.10
CA VAL A 413 -20.46 -9.83 0.80
C VAL A 413 -21.05 -8.84 -0.20
N ASP A 414 -20.19 -8.15 -0.95
CA ASP A 414 -20.59 -7.06 -1.82
C ASP A 414 -19.68 -6.93 -3.05
N GLU A 415 -20.18 -6.23 -4.07
CA GLU A 415 -19.46 -5.82 -5.28
C GLU A 415 -19.94 -4.42 -5.72
N LEU A 416 -19.10 -3.42 -5.48
CA LEU A 416 -19.42 -2.01 -5.72
C LEU A 416 -18.83 -1.56 -7.06
N SER A 417 -19.53 -1.87 -8.16
CA SER A 417 -19.12 -1.45 -9.51
C SER A 417 -19.06 0.08 -9.65
N GLY A 418 -17.99 0.57 -10.27
CA GLY A 418 -17.73 2.00 -10.47
C GLY A 418 -17.22 2.71 -9.22
N ASN A 419 -16.83 1.95 -8.19
CA ASN A 419 -16.24 2.47 -6.97
C ASN A 419 -14.89 1.77 -6.71
N GLY A 420 -13.87 2.55 -6.35
CA GLY A 420 -12.53 2.08 -6.00
C GLY A 420 -12.05 2.73 -4.70
N ILE A 421 -11.09 2.09 -4.02
CA ILE A 421 -10.45 2.70 -2.85
C ILE A 421 -9.56 3.81 -3.39
N LEU A 422 -9.85 5.05 -3.03
CA LEU A 422 -9.08 6.15 -3.57
C LEU A 422 -7.68 6.11 -2.96
N VAL A 423 -6.70 5.90 -3.83
CA VAL A 423 -5.30 6.01 -3.45
C VAL A 423 -4.68 7.32 -3.92
N SER A 424 -5.30 8.18 -4.74
CA SER A 424 -4.65 9.44 -5.15
C SER A 424 -4.62 10.50 -4.04
N VAL A 425 -3.50 11.22 -3.91
CA VAL A 425 -3.33 12.34 -2.96
C VAL A 425 -3.70 13.68 -3.63
N GLU A 426 -4.58 14.48 -3.02
CA GLU A 426 -5.02 15.79 -3.55
C GLU A 426 -4.02 16.95 -3.32
N ASP A 427 -2.80 16.65 -2.87
CA ASP A 427 -1.74 17.64 -2.68
C ASP A 427 -0.90 17.75 -3.97
N ASP A 428 -0.93 18.93 -4.60
CA ASP A 428 -0.16 19.25 -5.80
C ASP A 428 1.35 19.02 -5.63
N GLU A 429 1.89 19.20 -4.41
CA GLU A 429 3.31 18.92 -4.12
C GLU A 429 3.60 17.41 -4.07
N MET A 430 2.55 16.59 -3.91
CA MET A 430 2.58 15.13 -3.88
C MET A 430 1.95 14.51 -5.14
N ALA A 431 1.93 15.24 -6.26
CA ALA A 431 1.50 14.68 -7.54
C ALA A 431 2.28 13.39 -7.88
N GLY A 432 1.56 12.30 -8.16
CA GLY A 432 2.14 10.98 -8.43
C GLY A 432 2.39 10.11 -7.20
N TRP A 433 1.94 10.56 -6.02
CA TRP A 433 1.88 9.75 -4.80
C TRP A 433 0.47 9.22 -4.58
N GLY A 434 0.40 8.08 -3.90
CA GLY A 434 -0.86 7.52 -3.46
C GLY A 434 -0.85 6.88 -2.08
N ALA A 435 -2.01 6.83 -1.42
CA ALA A 435 -2.19 6.20 -0.11
C ALA A 435 -1.79 4.71 -0.15
N ALA A 436 -0.96 4.30 0.80
CA ALA A 436 -0.46 2.93 0.89
C ALA A 436 -1.46 1.97 1.58
N LEU A 437 -2.31 2.52 2.45
CA LEU A 437 -3.34 1.84 3.22
C LEU A 437 -4.47 2.82 3.55
N PHE A 438 -5.54 2.33 4.17
CA PHE A 438 -6.67 3.14 4.62
C PHE A 438 -7.08 2.77 6.06
N ASP A 439 -7.84 3.65 6.71
CA ASP A 439 -8.44 3.37 8.02
C ASP A 439 -9.86 2.82 7.83
N PRO A 440 -10.16 1.59 8.29
CA PRO A 440 -11.50 0.99 8.19
C PRO A 440 -12.63 1.80 8.83
N SER A 441 -12.32 2.65 9.81
CA SER A 441 -13.30 3.49 10.48
C SER A 441 -13.65 4.75 9.68
N TYR A 442 -12.77 5.18 8.77
CA TYR A 442 -12.96 6.38 7.96
C TYR A 442 -11.98 6.41 6.77
N PHE A 443 -12.48 6.17 5.56
CA PHE A 443 -11.66 6.13 4.34
C PHE A 443 -12.37 6.71 3.13
N GLU A 444 -11.59 7.18 2.16
CA GLU A 444 -12.11 7.77 0.92
C GLU A 444 -12.22 6.71 -0.18
N MET A 445 -13.35 6.73 -0.90
CA MET A 445 -13.51 5.98 -2.13
C MET A 445 -13.88 6.92 -3.27
N GLY A 446 -13.31 6.64 -4.44
CA GLY A 446 -13.70 7.29 -5.67
C GLY A 446 -14.89 6.58 -6.30
N GLN A 447 -15.73 7.35 -6.99
CA GLN A 447 -16.92 6.88 -7.66
C GLN A 447 -17.06 7.57 -9.02
N ARG A 448 -17.16 6.77 -10.08
CA ARG A 448 -17.66 7.25 -11.37
C ARG A 448 -19.18 7.28 -11.32
N CYS A 449 -19.78 8.40 -11.67
CA CYS A 449 -21.22 8.50 -11.83
C CYS A 449 -21.61 9.25 -13.09
N ASP A 450 -22.77 8.89 -13.64
CA ASP A 450 -23.37 9.64 -14.72
C ASP A 450 -24.51 10.46 -14.13
N THR A 451 -24.29 11.77 -14.00
CA THR A 451 -25.27 12.75 -13.50
C THR A 451 -25.84 13.52 -14.69
N ILE A 452 -25.80 14.86 -14.74
CA ILE A 452 -25.99 15.65 -15.97
C ILE A 452 -24.77 15.64 -16.92
N SER A 453 -23.73 14.88 -16.57
CA SER A 453 -22.58 14.47 -17.39
C SER A 453 -21.95 13.24 -16.71
N SER A 454 -21.10 12.46 -17.39
CA SER A 454 -20.19 11.53 -16.71
C SER A 454 -19.16 12.33 -15.92
N VAL A 455 -19.05 12.04 -14.62
CA VAL A 455 -18.10 12.66 -13.71
C VAL A 455 -17.48 11.60 -12.80
N TYR A 456 -16.30 11.91 -12.30
CA TYR A 456 -15.71 11.24 -11.16
C TYR A 456 -15.82 12.14 -9.94
N GLY A 457 -16.06 11.56 -8.78
CA GLY A 457 -16.04 12.25 -7.50
C GLY A 457 -15.75 11.29 -6.37
N THR A 458 -15.58 11.84 -5.18
CA THR A 458 -15.17 11.10 -4.00
C THR A 458 -16.14 11.26 -2.85
N ARG A 459 -16.07 10.32 -1.91
CA ARG A 459 -16.90 10.31 -0.70
C ARG A 459 -16.16 9.54 0.40
N PHE A 460 -16.37 9.94 1.65
CA PHE A 460 -15.91 9.18 2.80
C PHE A 460 -16.86 8.02 3.13
N TYR A 461 -16.28 6.94 3.65
CA TYR A 461 -16.94 5.70 4.03
C TYR A 461 -16.40 5.20 5.37
N HIS A 462 -17.23 4.41 6.06
CA HIS A 462 -16.79 3.50 7.12
C HIS A 462 -17.21 2.07 6.78
N ILE A 463 -16.60 1.08 7.43
CA ILE A 463 -17.03 -0.31 7.28
C ILE A 463 -18.19 -0.63 8.22
N SER A 464 -19.26 -1.23 7.68
CA SER A 464 -20.40 -1.73 8.45
C SER A 464 -20.05 -2.96 9.30
N ASP A 465 -20.93 -3.35 10.23
CA ASP A 465 -20.75 -4.59 10.99
C ASP A 465 -20.72 -5.86 10.12
N ASP A 466 -21.16 -5.77 8.85
CA ASP A 466 -21.16 -6.86 7.87
C ASP A 466 -20.00 -6.76 6.87
N GLY A 467 -19.16 -5.73 6.96
CA GLY A 467 -18.00 -5.54 6.09
C GLY A 467 -18.26 -4.70 4.84
N GLU A 468 -19.44 -4.12 4.69
CA GLU A 468 -19.78 -3.28 3.53
C GLU A 468 -19.26 -1.86 3.75
N PRO A 469 -18.67 -1.19 2.74
CA PRO A 469 -18.43 0.25 2.78
C PRO A 469 -19.76 0.99 2.85
N VAL A 470 -19.97 1.79 3.89
CA VAL A 470 -21.15 2.62 4.08
C VAL A 470 -20.76 4.09 3.95
N PRO A 471 -21.42 4.85 3.05
CA PRO A 471 -21.08 6.23 2.82
C PRO A 471 -21.44 7.13 4.01
N GLU A 472 -20.59 8.11 4.31
CA GLU A 472 -20.83 9.13 5.35
C GLU A 472 -21.88 10.18 4.94
N THR A 473 -22.06 10.36 3.63
CA THR A 473 -23.00 11.33 3.03
C THR A 473 -23.82 10.67 1.94
N ASP A 474 -25.01 11.21 1.65
CA ASP A 474 -25.84 10.73 0.53
C ASP A 474 -25.35 11.25 -0.84
N TYR A 475 -24.34 12.11 -0.87
CA TYR A 475 -23.77 12.71 -2.08
C TYR A 475 -22.27 12.47 -2.19
N ILE A 476 -21.76 12.37 -3.42
CA ILE A 476 -20.32 12.51 -3.73
C ILE A 476 -19.95 13.99 -3.87
N THR A 477 -18.67 14.30 -3.69
CA THR A 477 -18.04 15.55 -4.13
C THR A 477 -17.34 15.31 -5.46
N ILE A 478 -17.76 16.01 -6.51
CA ILE A 478 -17.26 15.87 -7.87
C ILE A 478 -15.86 16.48 -7.97
N THR A 479 -14.87 15.67 -8.35
CA THR A 479 -13.48 16.08 -8.54
C THR A 479 -13.16 16.38 -10.02
N SER A 480 -14.03 15.95 -10.94
CA SER A 480 -13.94 16.34 -12.35
C SER A 480 -14.14 17.85 -12.54
N ASP A 481 -13.16 18.53 -13.13
CA ASP A 481 -13.28 19.96 -13.45
C ASP A 481 -14.15 20.18 -14.68
N LEU A 482 -15.47 20.18 -14.48
CA LEU A 482 -16.45 20.30 -15.55
C LEU A 482 -17.44 21.45 -15.28
N THR A 483 -17.55 22.34 -16.27
CA THR A 483 -18.52 23.43 -16.29
C THR A 483 -19.41 23.30 -17.51
N LEU A 484 -20.72 23.25 -17.29
CA LEU A 484 -21.72 23.15 -18.34
C LEU A 484 -22.44 24.48 -18.51
N LYS A 485 -22.59 24.92 -19.76
CA LYS A 485 -23.29 26.17 -20.08
C LYS A 485 -24.69 25.88 -20.60
N SER A 486 -25.69 26.49 -19.97
CA SER A 486 -27.09 26.26 -20.34
C SER A 486 -27.46 26.90 -21.68
N SER A 487 -28.17 26.15 -22.52
CA SER A 487 -28.73 26.61 -23.81
C SER A 487 -30.10 27.28 -23.64
N ILE A 488 -30.79 27.00 -22.54
CA ILE A 488 -32.14 27.49 -22.21
C ILE A 488 -32.18 28.04 -20.79
N GLU A 489 -33.28 28.72 -20.44
CA GLU A 489 -33.54 29.05 -19.04
C GLU A 489 -33.81 27.77 -18.24
N LEU A 490 -33.19 27.64 -17.08
CA LEU A 490 -33.35 26.47 -16.20
C LEU A 490 -33.92 26.91 -14.85
N GLU A 491 -34.96 26.22 -14.40
CA GLU A 491 -35.39 26.27 -13.00
C GLU A 491 -34.46 25.38 -12.16
N ALA A 492 -33.91 25.91 -11.07
CA ALA A 492 -33.05 25.19 -10.15
C ALA A 492 -33.38 25.57 -8.70
N GLU A 493 -33.11 24.69 -7.74
CA GLU A 493 -33.36 24.98 -6.32
C GLU A 493 -32.12 25.61 -5.68
N TYR A 494 -32.29 26.78 -5.07
CA TYR A 494 -31.19 27.48 -4.41
C TYR A 494 -30.91 26.88 -3.02
N LEU A 495 -29.65 26.49 -2.78
CA LEU A 495 -29.21 25.84 -1.53
C LEU A 495 -28.48 26.81 -0.58
N GLY A 496 -27.89 27.88 -1.11
CA GLY A 496 -27.11 28.85 -0.34
C GLY A 496 -25.85 29.31 -1.07
N GLU A 497 -24.89 29.81 -0.30
CA GLU A 497 -23.58 30.24 -0.79
C GLU A 497 -22.46 29.51 -0.03
N THR A 498 -21.37 29.19 -0.73
CA THR A 498 -20.16 28.62 -0.13
C THR A 498 -18.89 29.21 -0.73
N GLU A 499 -17.83 29.22 0.07
CA GLU A 499 -16.43 29.44 -0.35
C GLU A 499 -15.62 28.14 -0.30
N ASP A 500 -16.07 27.16 0.50
CA ASP A 500 -15.46 25.85 0.63
C ASP A 500 -16.19 24.87 -0.29
N ILE A 501 -15.43 24.29 -1.21
CA ILE A 501 -15.92 23.32 -2.19
C ILE A 501 -15.30 21.94 -1.98
N THR A 502 -14.54 21.76 -0.89
CA THR A 502 -13.90 20.49 -0.55
C THR A 502 -14.94 19.44 -0.14
N MET A 503 -14.51 18.19 -0.04
CA MET A 503 -15.35 17.11 0.47
C MET A 503 -15.83 17.34 1.91
N ASN A 504 -15.05 18.10 2.70
CA ASN A 504 -15.39 18.48 4.08
C ASN A 504 -16.33 19.69 4.18
N ALA A 505 -16.67 20.34 3.07
CA ALA A 505 -17.54 21.52 3.10
C ALA A 505 -18.92 21.17 3.67
N ALA A 506 -19.47 22.08 4.49
CA ALA A 506 -20.76 21.87 5.14
C ALA A 506 -21.89 21.56 4.14
N GLU A 507 -22.79 20.65 4.51
CA GLU A 507 -23.96 20.34 3.68
C GLU A 507 -24.90 21.56 3.59
N LEU A 508 -25.22 21.97 2.36
CA LEU A 508 -26.25 22.97 2.09
C LEU A 508 -27.57 22.27 1.79
N LYS A 509 -28.60 22.57 2.58
CA LYS A 509 -29.89 21.89 2.47
C LYS A 509 -30.84 22.60 1.50
N PRO A 510 -31.67 21.85 0.76
CA PRO A 510 -32.76 22.39 -0.05
C PRO A 510 -33.61 23.41 0.73
N THR A 511 -33.70 24.64 0.22
CA THR A 511 -34.47 25.71 0.86
C THR A 511 -35.96 25.66 0.49
N GLY A 512 -36.33 24.81 -0.48
CA GLY A 512 -37.63 24.79 -1.15
C GLY A 512 -37.81 25.93 -2.17
N THR A 513 -36.83 26.83 -2.30
CA THR A 513 -36.91 28.00 -3.17
C THR A 513 -36.32 27.65 -4.53
N LYS A 514 -37.17 27.70 -5.56
CA LYS A 514 -36.74 27.55 -6.94
C LYS A 514 -36.54 28.91 -7.61
N GLU A 515 -35.47 29.01 -8.38
CA GLU A 515 -35.13 30.20 -9.15
C GLU A 515 -34.98 29.84 -10.63
N THR A 516 -35.32 30.79 -11.51
CA THR A 516 -35.11 30.65 -12.94
C THR A 516 -33.80 31.33 -13.32
N LEU A 517 -32.83 30.53 -13.72
CA LEU A 517 -31.52 30.97 -14.18
C LEU A 517 -31.57 31.21 -15.69
N PRO A 518 -31.02 32.33 -16.19
CA PRO A 518 -31.08 32.67 -17.61
C PRO A 518 -30.27 31.69 -18.47
N ALA A 519 -30.66 31.56 -19.73
CA ALA A 519 -29.84 30.87 -20.73
C ALA A 519 -28.44 31.49 -20.80
N GLY A 520 -27.43 30.64 -20.96
CA GLY A 520 -26.02 30.99 -20.94
C GLY A 520 -25.39 31.02 -19.54
N THR A 521 -26.13 30.65 -18.49
CA THR A 521 -25.55 30.43 -17.16
C THR A 521 -24.57 29.27 -17.20
N GLU A 522 -23.40 29.45 -16.59
CA GLU A 522 -22.36 28.44 -16.42
C GLU A 522 -22.52 27.74 -15.08
N PHE A 523 -22.54 26.41 -15.11
CA PHE A 523 -22.76 25.52 -13.98
C PHE A 523 -21.53 24.65 -13.79
N LYS A 524 -20.67 25.00 -12.82
CA LYS A 524 -19.58 24.11 -12.41
C LYS A 524 -20.17 23.00 -11.52
N LEU A 525 -19.99 21.74 -11.91
CA LEU A 525 -20.55 20.62 -11.16
C LEU A 525 -19.81 20.46 -9.83
N TRP A 526 -20.53 20.16 -8.74
CA TRP A 526 -19.93 20.06 -7.42
C TRP A 526 -20.35 18.84 -6.61
N ARG A 527 -21.65 18.56 -6.46
CA ARG A 527 -22.10 17.39 -5.70
C ARG A 527 -23.23 16.68 -6.40
N SER A 528 -23.40 15.38 -6.16
CA SER A 528 -24.50 14.61 -6.73
C SER A 528 -24.79 13.39 -5.87
N ASP A 529 -26.05 12.98 -5.82
CA ASP A 529 -26.45 11.66 -5.33
C ASP A 529 -26.29 10.57 -6.39
N CYS A 530 -25.71 10.90 -7.56
CA CYS A 530 -25.51 10.04 -8.71
C CYS A 530 -26.80 9.58 -9.41
N GLU A 531 -27.97 9.95 -8.91
CA GLU A 531 -29.26 9.39 -9.36
C GLU A 531 -30.27 10.46 -9.76
N THR A 532 -30.49 11.46 -8.91
CA THR A 532 -31.65 12.36 -9.02
C THR A 532 -31.30 13.83 -9.09
N TYR A 533 -30.10 14.24 -8.68
CA TYR A 533 -29.71 15.64 -8.76
C TYR A 533 -28.22 15.87 -8.97
N THR A 534 -27.89 17.09 -9.42
CA THR A 534 -26.55 17.66 -9.41
C THR A 534 -26.59 19.04 -8.76
N ASP A 535 -25.79 19.24 -7.73
CA ASP A 535 -25.53 20.54 -7.15
C ASP A 535 -24.40 21.20 -7.94
N CYS A 536 -24.68 22.42 -8.39
CA CYS A 536 -23.82 23.19 -9.27
C CYS A 536 -23.48 24.54 -8.63
N LEU A 537 -22.24 24.97 -8.84
CA LEU A 537 -21.72 26.27 -8.46
C LEU A 537 -21.93 27.24 -9.61
N VAL A 538 -22.47 28.42 -9.28
CA VAL A 538 -22.61 29.57 -10.17
C VAL A 538 -21.91 30.75 -9.49
N ASP A 539 -21.09 31.49 -10.24
CA ASP A 539 -20.36 32.65 -9.71
C ASP A 539 -21.30 33.66 -9.05
N GLY A 540 -21.00 34.01 -7.80
CA GLY A 540 -21.66 35.07 -7.03
C GLY A 540 -20.91 36.40 -7.10
N ASP A 541 -21.55 37.46 -6.59
CA ASP A 541 -21.03 38.84 -6.71
C ASP A 541 -19.83 39.13 -5.78
N ASP A 542 -19.59 38.29 -4.76
CA ASP A 542 -18.65 38.53 -3.65
C ASP A 542 -17.48 37.52 -3.59
N GLY A 543 -17.22 36.78 -4.68
CA GLY A 543 -16.18 35.72 -4.71
C GLY A 543 -16.61 34.40 -4.06
N LYS A 544 -17.89 34.30 -3.67
CA LYS A 544 -18.56 33.06 -3.26
C LYS A 544 -19.28 32.43 -4.42
N TYR A 545 -19.49 31.12 -4.35
CA TYR A 545 -20.39 30.42 -5.26
C TYR A 545 -21.81 30.43 -4.71
N LYS A 546 -22.79 30.73 -5.56
CA LYS A 546 -24.19 30.38 -5.32
C LYS A 546 -24.41 28.94 -5.73
N VAL A 547 -25.00 28.14 -4.84
CA VAL A 547 -25.20 26.72 -5.06
C VAL A 547 -26.64 26.46 -5.48
N TYR A 548 -26.80 25.80 -6.62
CA TYR A 548 -28.09 25.42 -7.17
C TYR A 548 -28.17 23.93 -7.43
N ARG A 549 -29.27 23.31 -6.99
CA ARG A 549 -29.60 21.93 -7.30
C ARG A 549 -30.41 21.85 -8.59
N LEU A 550 -29.86 21.14 -9.57
CA LEU A 550 -30.56 20.73 -10.78
C LEU A 550 -31.04 19.28 -10.58
N TYR A 551 -32.35 19.10 -10.62
CA TYR A 551 -32.94 17.77 -10.61
C TYR A 551 -32.93 17.18 -12.03
N HIS A 552 -32.63 15.89 -12.11
CA HIS A 552 -32.66 15.13 -13.35
C HIS A 552 -33.28 13.76 -13.13
N GLU A 553 -33.78 13.18 -14.21
CA GLU A 553 -34.32 11.82 -14.23
C GLU A 553 -33.99 11.13 -15.55
N VAL A 554 -33.96 9.81 -15.55
CA VAL A 554 -33.84 9.02 -16.77
C VAL A 554 -35.23 8.54 -17.20
N ASN A 555 -35.65 8.90 -18.40
CA ASN A 555 -36.94 8.48 -18.93
C ASN A 555 -36.94 7.00 -19.38
N SER A 556 -38.08 6.49 -19.80
CA SER A 556 -38.24 5.09 -20.23
C SER A 556 -37.39 4.69 -21.44
N ASP A 557 -36.93 5.67 -22.22
CA ASP A 557 -36.10 5.47 -23.41
C ASP A 557 -34.59 5.59 -23.09
N GLY A 558 -34.23 5.80 -21.82
CA GLY A 558 -32.85 5.91 -21.35
C GLY A 558 -32.24 7.32 -21.49
N TYR A 559 -33.03 8.33 -21.87
CA TYR A 559 -32.55 9.71 -21.99
C TYR A 559 -32.71 10.46 -20.68
N ARG A 560 -31.70 11.26 -20.34
CA ARG A 560 -31.74 12.16 -19.18
C ARG A 560 -32.59 13.39 -19.48
N ILE A 561 -33.40 13.77 -18.50
CA ILE A 561 -34.34 14.87 -18.56
C ILE A 561 -34.03 15.87 -17.45
N VAL A 562 -33.90 17.16 -17.82
CA VAL A 562 -33.76 18.28 -16.88
C VAL A 562 -34.88 19.27 -17.18
N ASN A 563 -35.65 19.66 -16.17
CA ASN A 563 -36.79 20.58 -16.32
C ASN A 563 -37.81 20.18 -17.41
N GLY A 564 -37.95 18.88 -17.68
CA GLY A 564 -38.85 18.34 -18.70
C GLY A 564 -38.31 18.36 -20.13
N TYR A 565 -37.05 18.77 -20.33
CA TYR A 565 -36.36 18.78 -21.63
C TYR A 565 -35.28 17.71 -21.65
N LEU A 566 -34.91 17.24 -22.85
CA LEU A 566 -33.74 16.38 -23.00
C LEU A 566 -32.51 17.14 -22.52
N LEU A 567 -31.61 16.43 -21.82
CA LEU A 567 -30.37 17.01 -21.29
C LEU A 567 -29.55 17.70 -22.40
N GLU A 568 -29.47 17.09 -23.59
CA GLU A 568 -28.77 17.62 -24.76
C GLU A 568 -29.36 18.94 -25.28
N ASP A 569 -30.65 19.21 -25.02
CA ASP A 569 -31.29 20.49 -25.37
C ASP A 569 -31.06 21.55 -24.26
N CYS A 570 -30.69 21.12 -23.05
CA CYS A 570 -30.52 22.01 -21.90
C CYS A 570 -29.16 22.69 -21.84
N PHE A 571 -28.12 22.05 -22.38
CA PHE A 571 -26.72 22.49 -22.30
C PHE A 571 -26.08 22.56 -23.69
N GLU A 572 -25.07 23.42 -23.85
CA GLU A 572 -24.34 23.57 -25.13
C GLU A 572 -23.54 22.30 -25.46
N GLU A 573 -22.93 21.68 -24.45
CA GLU A 573 -22.17 20.43 -24.54
C GLU A 573 -22.37 19.62 -23.25
N THR A 574 -22.42 18.29 -23.38
CA THR A 574 -22.37 17.34 -22.25
C THR A 574 -21.46 16.18 -22.62
N PHE A 575 -20.82 15.55 -21.64
CA PHE A 575 -19.82 14.52 -21.87
C PHE A 575 -20.25 13.25 -21.16
N PHE A 576 -20.56 12.20 -21.92
CA PHE A 576 -20.79 10.86 -21.37
C PHE A 576 -19.68 9.93 -21.83
N ALA A 577 -18.96 9.35 -20.87
CA ALA A 577 -18.00 8.29 -21.13
C ALA A 577 -18.78 6.97 -21.32
N GLY A 578 -18.28 6.11 -22.21
CA GLY A 578 -18.90 4.82 -22.56
C GLY A 578 -17.95 3.65 -22.36
#